data_AF-A0A2H0LZA1-F1
#
_entry.id   AF-A0A2H0LZA1-F1
#
_cell.length_a   1.000
_cell.length_b   1.000
_cell.length_c   1.000
_cell.angle_alpha   90.00
_cell.angle_beta   90.00
_cell.angle_gamma   90.00
#
_symmetry.space_group_name_H-M   'P 1'
#
loop_
_entity.id
_entity.type
_entity.pdbx_description
1 polymer ?
#
loop_
_entity_poly.entity_id
_entity_poly.type
_entity_poly.pdbx_seq_one_letter_code
_entity_poly.pdbx_strand_id
1 'polypeptide(L)' 'MESKVDVTRKYPDENLLSKEKSPYLLQHANNPVHWYPWGDEAFAKAKAED' A
#
# COMPACT_ATOMS: atom_id res chain seq x y z
N MET A 1 24.15 -11.83 14.80
CA MET A 1 23.81 -11.58 13.38
C MET A 1 22.99 -10.31 13.37
N GLU A 2 23.60 -9.21 12.94
CA GLU A 2 23.13 -7.84 13.15
C GLU A 2 21.74 -7.60 12.53
N SER A 3 20.71 -7.51 13.37
CA SER A 3 19.42 -6.94 13.02
C SER A 3 19.54 -5.42 13.02
N LYS A 4 19.98 -4.84 11.91
CA LYS A 4 19.89 -3.40 11.65
C LYS A 4 18.76 -3.14 10.66
N VAL A 5 17.54 -2.92 11.14
CA VAL A 5 16.51 -2.19 10.38
C VAL A 5 15.54 -1.46 11.32
N ASP A 6 16.02 -0.45 12.01
CA ASP A 6 15.13 0.58 12.57
C ASP A 6 15.51 1.93 11.96
N VAL A 7 15.06 2.14 10.72
CA VAL A 7 15.04 3.45 10.09
C VAL A 7 13.61 3.70 9.62
N THR A 8 12.79 4.23 10.54
CA THR A 8 11.58 5.03 10.28
C THR A 8 10.75 4.57 9.08
N ARG A 9 9.93 3.52 9.24
CA ARG A 9 8.96 3.13 8.21
C ARG A 9 7.87 4.21 8.14
N LYS A 10 8.02 5.15 7.20
CA LYS A 10 7.07 6.26 6.93
C LYS A 10 5.78 5.78 6.26
N TYR A 11 5.69 4.50 5.87
CA TYR A 11 4.62 3.94 5.07
C TYR A 11 4.07 2.64 5.67
N PRO A 12 2.76 2.39 5.55
CA PRO A 12 2.13 1.21 6.13
C PRO A 12 2.72 -0.10 5.60
N ASP A 13 2.65 -1.14 6.44
CA ASP A 13 3.30 -2.43 6.19
C ASP A 13 2.74 -3.18 4.99
N GLU A 14 1.50 -2.88 4.60
CA GLU A 14 0.75 -3.59 3.59
C GLU A 14 -0.09 -2.62 2.76
N ASN A 15 -0.07 -2.78 1.43
CA ASN A 15 -0.94 -2.01 0.56
C ASN A 15 -2.25 -2.76 0.27
N LEU A 16 -3.25 -2.05 -0.25
CA LEU A 16 -4.57 -2.63 -0.44
C LEU A 16 -4.69 -3.52 -1.70
N LEU A 17 -3.65 -3.57 -2.52
CA LEU A 17 -3.63 -4.41 -3.72
C LEU A 17 -3.55 -5.91 -3.37
N SER A 18 -3.20 -6.29 -2.15
CA SER A 18 -3.24 -7.68 -1.68
C SER A 18 -4.63 -8.32 -1.75
N LYS A 19 -5.70 -7.50 -1.80
CA LYS A 19 -7.10 -7.92 -1.89
C LYS A 19 -7.63 -8.04 -3.31
N GLU A 20 -6.84 -7.62 -4.29
CA GLU A 20 -7.25 -7.64 -5.70
C GLU A 20 -7.12 -9.03 -6.31
N LYS A 21 -7.94 -9.31 -7.32
CA LYS A 21 -7.90 -10.61 -8.04
C LYS A 21 -6.95 -10.61 -9.22
N SER A 22 -6.52 -9.42 -9.67
CA SER A 22 -5.65 -9.28 -10.82
C SER A 22 -4.23 -9.74 -10.47
N PRO A 23 -3.65 -10.71 -11.22
CA PRO A 23 -2.26 -11.14 -11.01
C PRO A 23 -1.26 -9.98 -11.06
N TYR A 24 -1.53 -8.97 -11.92
CA TYR A 24 -0.70 -7.78 -12.05
C TYR A 24 -0.72 -6.91 -10.78
N LEU A 25 -1.89 -6.74 -10.16
CA LEU A 25 -2.02 -5.93 -8.94
C LEU A 25 -1.43 -6.65 -7.73
N LEU A 26 -1.62 -7.96 -7.65
CA LEU A 26 -1.03 -8.81 -6.61
C LEU A 26 0.49 -8.81 -6.64
N GLN A 27 1.11 -8.73 -7.82
CA GLN A 27 2.57 -8.60 -7.95
C GLN A 27 3.12 -7.35 -7.26
N HIS A 28 2.28 -6.32 -7.08
CA HIS A 28 2.65 -5.06 -6.44
C HIS A 28 2.18 -4.95 -4.99
N ALA A 29 1.59 -6.00 -4.40
CA ALA A 29 1.01 -5.99 -3.04
C ALA A 29 2.00 -5.66 -1.91
N ASN A 30 3.30 -5.90 -2.14
CA ASN A 30 4.37 -5.69 -1.15
C ASN A 30 5.20 -4.42 -1.43
N ASN A 31 4.80 -3.58 -2.38
CA ASN A 31 5.50 -2.34 -2.66
C ASN A 31 5.43 -1.40 -1.44
N PRO A 32 6.49 -0.62 -1.16
CA PRO A 32 6.55 0.26 0.01
C PRO A 32 5.61 1.48 -0.07
N VAL A 33 4.98 1.68 -1.22
CA VAL A 33 3.95 2.71 -1.43
C VAL A 33 2.58 2.10 -1.10
N HIS A 34 1.79 2.83 -0.32
CA HIS A 34 0.44 2.43 0.07
C HIS A 34 -0.56 2.61 -1.08
N TRP A 35 -0.46 1.73 -2.07
CA TRP A 35 -1.34 1.73 -3.23
C TRP A 35 -2.79 1.41 -2.85
N TYR A 36 -3.71 2.18 -3.42
CA TYR A 36 -5.14 1.90 -3.45
C TYR A 36 -5.52 1.37 -4.84
N PRO A 37 -6.42 0.37 -4.93
CA PRO A 37 -7.04 0.05 -6.20
C PRO A 37 -7.87 1.25 -6.69
N TRP A 38 -7.99 1.37 -8.01
CA TRP A 38 -8.79 2.43 -8.61
C TRP A 38 -10.28 2.20 -8.30
N GLY A 39 -10.93 3.19 -7.69
CA GLY A 39 -12.35 3.11 -7.34
C GLY A 39 -12.80 4.25 -6.43
N ASP A 40 -14.09 4.24 -6.11
CA ASP A 40 -14.70 5.31 -5.31
C ASP A 40 -14.07 5.47 -3.92
N GLU A 41 -13.59 4.39 -3.31
CA GLU A 41 -12.89 4.42 -2.03
C GLU A 41 -11.59 5.23 -2.08
N ALA A 42 -10.84 5.13 -3.18
CA ALA A 42 -9.61 5.90 -3.37
C ALA A 42 -9.90 7.40 -3.47
N PHE A 43 -10.93 7.77 -4.22
CA PHE A 43 -11.36 9.16 -4.36
C PHE A 43 -11.99 9.72 -3.08
N ALA A 44 -12.79 8.92 -2.38
CA ALA A 44 -13.40 9.31 -1.12
C ALA A 44 -12.33 9.58 -0.06
N LYS A 45 -11.29 8.74 -0.01
CA LYS A 45 -10.16 8.96 0.89
C LYS A 45 -9.36 10.21 0.51
N ALA A 46 -9.07 10.41 -0.78
CA ALA A 46 -8.38 11.62 -1.24
C ALA A 46 -9.14 12.90 -0.84
N LYS A 47 -10.46 12.93 -0.96
CA LYS A 47 -11.29 14.07 -0.52
C LYS A 47 -11.30 14.28 0.99
N ALA A 48 -11.06 13.24 1.79
CA ALA A 48 -11.07 13.34 3.25
C ALA A 48 -9.71 13.77 3.82
N GLU A 49 -8.63 13.58 3.06
CA GLU A 49 -7.26 13.92 3.47
C GLU A 49 -6.76 15.26 2.91
N ASP A 50 -7.50 15.87 1.98
CA ASP A 50 -7.32 17.25 1.47
C ASP A 50 -7.96 18.29 2.41
#